data_AF-A0A7K4HP12-F1
#
_entry.id   AF-A0A7K4HP12-F1
#
_cell.length_a   1.000
_cell.length_b   1.000
_cell.length_c   1.000
_cell.angle_alpha   90.00
_cell.angle_beta   90.00
_cell.angle_gamma   90.00
#
_symmetry.space_group_name_H-M   'P 1'
#
loop_
_entity.id
_entity.type
_entity.pdbx_description
1 polymer ?
#
loop_
_entity_poly.entity_id
_entity_poly.type
_entity_poly.pdbx_seq_one_letter_code
_entity_poly.pdbx_strand_id
1 'polypeptide(L)'
;MAIFPKFSKKRDGVNIINEQRLLQQVNHLVLDTQRCTGCGICAESCPEDAIAISMVGATKRKSAIDYATPVNIDEVKCSYCGVCVVMCPFNALTLKIDGEERLPIVEKEGFPEYDMVTKIDDEKCVRCTICEDVCPRDAIDRDVPAFEGGSEDGRDRQSALTAKTTFEVDTEKCTICGICGDLCPAITVKRKAFTAENGKVDGEVLWEESLCDACKVCVEACPEEAIKVNREVSAKKLPGKVEIIEDDCCTCRWCAINCPTEAITVEKIFEGEIEFHPEKCPGGCSTCVEICPANAIYLPSPEPAAQMKGQKEENIAVNKDLCILCGACVNACPGEDIIVLRRTGIRIKGKETDLFKRIKDKLLTPRTSKVKEGVAPGEVELKALDNA
;
A
#
# COMPACT_ATOMS: atom_id res chain seq x y z
N MET A 1 -24.49 -24.69 -19.36
CA MET A 1 -25.81 -25.08 -18.80
C MET A 1 -26.02 -26.56 -19.05
N ALA A 2 -25.72 -27.40 -18.07
CA ALA A 2 -26.21 -28.79 -17.91
C ALA A 2 -25.65 -29.33 -16.58
N ILE A 3 -26.24 -28.84 -15.48
CA ILE A 3 -26.11 -29.39 -14.13
C ILE A 3 -26.92 -30.69 -14.15
N PHE A 4 -26.28 -31.85 -14.40
CA PHE A 4 -27.01 -33.12 -14.41
C PHE A 4 -27.09 -33.71 -13.00
N PRO A 5 -28.28 -33.76 -12.36
CA PRO A 5 -28.46 -34.54 -11.14
C PRO A 5 -28.27 -36.03 -11.40
N LYS A 6 -27.61 -36.72 -10.46
CA LYS A 6 -27.49 -38.18 -10.48
C LYS A 6 -28.69 -38.77 -9.76
N PHE A 7 -29.50 -39.54 -10.48
CA PHE A 7 -30.64 -40.26 -9.93
C PHE A 7 -30.26 -41.70 -9.63
N SER A 8 -30.72 -42.23 -8.49
CA SER A 8 -30.66 -43.66 -8.23
C SER A 8 -31.95 -44.15 -7.58
N LYS A 9 -32.30 -45.40 -7.86
CA LYS A 9 -33.48 -46.06 -7.32
C LYS A 9 -33.06 -47.40 -6.72
N LYS A 10 -33.31 -47.61 -5.45
CA LYS A 10 -33.07 -48.88 -4.76
C LYS A 10 -34.34 -49.36 -4.07
N ARG A 11 -34.48 -50.68 -3.97
CA ARG A 11 -35.60 -51.33 -3.29
C ARG A 11 -35.06 -52.01 -2.04
N ASP A 12 -35.59 -51.63 -0.88
CA ASP A 12 -35.25 -52.19 0.42
C ASP A 12 -36.52 -52.78 1.04
N GLY A 13 -36.64 -54.10 0.97
CA GLY A 13 -37.88 -54.82 1.31
C GLY A 13 -39.09 -54.32 0.50
N VAL A 14 -40.09 -53.80 1.20
CA VAL A 14 -41.31 -53.22 0.60
C VAL A 14 -41.13 -51.77 0.15
N ASN A 15 -40.04 -51.11 0.53
CA ASN A 15 -39.82 -49.69 0.23
C ASN A 15 -39.10 -49.50 -1.11
N ILE A 16 -39.50 -48.47 -1.84
CA ILE A 16 -38.82 -47.99 -3.04
C ILE A 16 -38.24 -46.61 -2.71
N ILE A 17 -36.92 -46.51 -2.68
CA ILE A 17 -36.21 -45.28 -2.35
C ILE A 17 -35.69 -44.68 -3.65
N ASN A 18 -36.11 -43.45 -3.94
CA ASN A 18 -35.60 -42.64 -5.04
C ASN A 18 -34.70 -41.56 -4.45
N GLU A 19 -33.45 -41.48 -4.93
CA GLU A 19 -32.47 -40.50 -4.49
C GLU A 19 -32.09 -39.60 -5.66
N GLN A 20 -32.10 -38.29 -5.42
CA GLN A 20 -31.63 -37.27 -6.35
C GLN A 20 -30.47 -36.53 -5.68
N ARG A 21 -29.30 -36.50 -6.33
CA ARG A 21 -28.16 -35.67 -5.90
C ARG A 21 -28.04 -34.45 -6.80
N LEU A 22 -28.15 -33.26 -6.21
CA LEU A 22 -27.93 -31.96 -6.87
C LEU A 22 -26.47 -31.53 -6.72
N LEU A 23 -26.00 -30.62 -7.58
CA LEU A 23 -24.74 -29.88 -7.35
C LEU A 23 -24.91 -29.11 -6.03
N GLN A 24 -24.15 -29.51 -5.01
CA GLN A 24 -24.36 -29.02 -3.64
C GLN A 24 -23.79 -27.62 -3.39
N GLN A 25 -22.84 -27.17 -4.23
CA GLN A 25 -22.10 -25.93 -4.03
C GLN A 25 -21.40 -25.50 -5.33
N VAL A 26 -21.29 -24.19 -5.59
CA VAL A 26 -20.46 -23.61 -6.67
C VAL A 26 -19.28 -22.85 -6.05
N ASN A 27 -18.07 -23.20 -6.48
CA ASN A 27 -16.84 -22.56 -6.01
C ASN A 27 -16.23 -21.72 -7.13
N HIS A 28 -15.90 -20.46 -6.84
CA HIS A 28 -15.15 -19.58 -7.72
C HIS A 28 -13.82 -19.20 -7.06
N LEU A 29 -12.71 -19.55 -7.69
CA LEU A 29 -11.40 -19.02 -7.34
C LEU A 29 -11.09 -17.89 -8.32
N VAL A 30 -10.99 -16.66 -7.81
CA VAL A 30 -10.78 -15.45 -8.59
C VAL A 30 -9.34 -14.97 -8.40
N LEU A 31 -8.64 -14.73 -9.51
CA LEU A 31 -7.30 -14.16 -9.53
C LEU A 31 -7.37 -12.71 -10.03
N ASP A 32 -6.93 -11.77 -9.19
CA ASP A 32 -6.67 -10.39 -9.58
C ASP A 32 -5.26 -10.29 -10.19
N THR A 33 -5.20 -10.11 -11.51
CA THR A 33 -3.95 -10.02 -12.26
C THR A 33 -3.21 -8.69 -12.05
N GLN A 34 -3.90 -7.65 -11.59
CA GLN A 34 -3.29 -6.36 -11.25
C GLN A 34 -2.55 -6.47 -9.91
N ARG A 35 -3.19 -7.07 -8.91
CA ARG A 35 -2.57 -7.33 -7.58
C ARG A 35 -1.53 -8.44 -7.60
N CYS A 36 -1.70 -9.48 -8.42
CA CYS A 36 -0.79 -10.62 -8.46
C CYS A 36 0.62 -10.21 -8.90
N THR A 37 1.65 -10.44 -8.08
CA THR A 37 3.04 -10.03 -8.38
C THR A 37 3.84 -11.11 -9.12
N GLY A 38 3.29 -12.31 -9.30
CA GLY A 38 4.05 -13.45 -9.83
C GLY A 38 5.08 -14.04 -8.85
N CYS A 39 4.93 -13.79 -7.54
CA CYS A 39 5.85 -14.29 -6.51
C CYS A 39 5.92 -15.83 -6.39
N GLY A 40 4.89 -16.54 -6.85
CA GLY A 40 4.89 -18.01 -6.90
C GLY A 40 4.54 -18.72 -5.58
N ILE A 41 4.30 -18.00 -4.49
CA ILE A 41 3.96 -18.59 -3.19
C ILE A 41 2.70 -19.47 -3.28
N CYS A 42 1.72 -19.08 -4.10
CA CYS A 42 0.50 -19.87 -4.34
C CYS A 42 0.78 -21.19 -5.08
N ALA A 43 1.74 -21.22 -6.00
CA ALA A 43 2.19 -22.45 -6.66
C ALA A 43 2.89 -23.38 -5.66
N GLU A 44 3.81 -22.85 -4.85
CA GLU A 44 4.56 -23.61 -3.86
C GLU A 44 3.67 -24.16 -2.71
N SER A 45 2.64 -23.40 -2.34
CA SER A 45 1.71 -23.76 -1.26
C SER A 45 0.55 -24.64 -1.71
N CYS A 46 0.35 -24.84 -3.01
CA CYS A 46 -0.75 -25.66 -3.51
C CYS A 46 -0.53 -27.14 -3.13
N PRO A 47 -1.45 -27.79 -2.39
CA PRO A 47 -1.31 -29.20 -2.04
C PRO A 47 -1.58 -30.15 -3.23
N GLU A 48 -2.32 -29.70 -4.23
CA GLU A 48 -2.66 -30.46 -5.44
C GLU A 48 -1.75 -30.14 -6.63
N ASP A 49 -0.74 -29.26 -6.43
CA ASP A 49 0.13 -28.74 -7.48
C ASP A 49 -0.68 -28.25 -8.72
N ALA A 50 -1.83 -27.63 -8.45
CA ALA A 50 -2.78 -27.13 -9.46
C ALA A 50 -2.43 -25.74 -9.98
N ILE A 51 -1.42 -25.07 -9.41
CA ILE A 51 -1.03 -23.72 -9.80
C ILE A 51 0.40 -23.76 -10.35
N ALA A 52 0.58 -23.29 -11.58
CA ALA A 52 1.87 -23.13 -12.23
C ALA A 52 2.26 -21.65 -12.32
N ILE A 53 3.55 -21.36 -12.23
CA ILE A 53 4.07 -20.02 -12.50
C ILE A 53 4.25 -19.88 -14.02
N SER A 54 3.97 -18.69 -14.53
CA SER A 54 4.16 -18.37 -15.94
C SER A 54 5.36 -17.42 -16.11
N MET A 55 5.56 -16.85 -17.30
CA MET A 55 6.67 -15.93 -17.57
C MET A 55 6.48 -14.56 -16.89
N VAL A 56 6.72 -14.47 -15.58
CA VAL A 56 6.46 -13.28 -14.74
C VAL A 56 7.05 -12.00 -15.33
N GLY A 57 8.29 -12.05 -15.82
CA GLY A 57 8.96 -10.88 -16.42
C GLY A 57 8.35 -10.41 -17.75
N ALA A 58 7.61 -11.28 -18.46
CA ALA A 58 6.89 -10.95 -19.68
C ALA A 58 5.45 -10.50 -19.38
N THR A 59 4.78 -11.12 -18.41
CA THR A 59 3.36 -10.84 -18.11
C THR A 59 3.16 -9.49 -17.41
N LYS A 60 4.15 -9.01 -16.64
CA LYS A 60 4.03 -7.75 -15.89
C LYS A 60 4.58 -6.52 -16.60
N ARG A 61 5.41 -6.69 -17.63
CA ARG A 61 5.72 -5.59 -18.54
C ARG A 61 4.56 -5.45 -19.51
N LYS A 62 3.74 -4.39 -19.29
CA LYS A 62 2.46 -4.03 -19.94
C LYS A 62 2.46 -3.93 -21.50
N SER A 63 3.41 -4.56 -22.18
CA SER A 63 3.58 -4.45 -23.64
C SER A 63 3.96 -5.77 -24.31
N ALA A 64 4.14 -6.87 -23.56
CA ALA A 64 4.53 -8.15 -24.17
C ALA A 64 3.33 -9.04 -24.53
N ILE A 65 2.39 -9.28 -23.59
CA ILE A 65 1.28 -10.24 -23.80
C ILE A 65 0.06 -9.91 -22.90
N ASP A 66 -1.02 -9.35 -23.47
CA ASP A 66 -2.21 -8.89 -22.71
C ASP A 66 -3.08 -10.03 -22.12
N TYR A 67 -2.93 -11.25 -22.62
CA TYR A 67 -3.68 -12.43 -22.15
C TYR A 67 -2.87 -13.32 -21.21
N ALA A 68 -1.60 -13.02 -20.96
CA ALA A 68 -0.74 -13.86 -20.14
C ALA A 68 -0.89 -13.50 -18.65
N THR A 69 -1.26 -14.48 -17.84
CA THR A 69 -1.36 -14.35 -16.39
C THR A 69 -0.02 -14.68 -15.73
N PRO A 70 0.37 -14.05 -14.61
CA PRO A 70 1.62 -14.40 -13.90
C PRO A 70 1.64 -15.82 -13.34
N VAL A 71 0.46 -16.40 -13.13
CA VAL A 71 0.24 -17.79 -12.71
C VAL A 71 -0.92 -18.39 -13.50
N ASN A 72 -0.87 -19.69 -13.74
CA ASN A 72 -1.94 -20.49 -14.34
C ASN A 72 -2.55 -21.43 -13.29
N ILE A 73 -3.86 -21.67 -13.35
CA ILE A 73 -4.58 -22.52 -12.40
C ILE A 73 -5.31 -23.60 -13.18
N ASP A 74 -4.93 -24.86 -12.97
CA ASP A 74 -5.57 -26.04 -13.54
C ASP A 74 -6.89 -26.30 -12.80
N GLU A 75 -8.01 -26.04 -13.48
CA GLU A 75 -9.36 -26.19 -12.94
C GLU A 75 -9.75 -27.64 -12.65
N VAL A 76 -9.04 -28.62 -13.22
CA VAL A 76 -9.30 -30.04 -13.02
C VAL A 76 -8.57 -30.56 -11.78
N LYS A 77 -7.36 -30.07 -11.51
CA LYS A 77 -6.58 -30.40 -10.31
C LYS A 77 -7.01 -29.59 -9.08
N CYS A 78 -7.53 -28.38 -9.26
CA CYS A 78 -7.84 -27.49 -8.15
C CYS A 78 -8.96 -28.05 -7.26
N SER A 79 -8.64 -28.25 -5.97
CA SER A 79 -9.61 -28.68 -4.95
C SER A 79 -10.40 -27.53 -4.33
N TYR A 80 -10.14 -26.27 -4.73
CA TYR A 80 -10.76 -25.06 -4.16
C TYR A 80 -10.61 -24.95 -2.63
N CYS A 81 -9.49 -25.42 -2.08
CA CYS A 81 -9.26 -25.48 -0.64
C CYS A 81 -8.98 -24.10 0.02
N GLY A 82 -8.60 -23.09 -0.76
CA GLY A 82 -8.33 -21.73 -0.26
C GLY A 82 -6.92 -21.50 0.31
N VAL A 83 -6.03 -22.50 0.34
CA VAL A 83 -4.64 -22.32 0.83
C VAL A 83 -3.91 -21.21 0.10
N CYS A 84 -4.05 -21.13 -1.22
CA CYS A 84 -3.41 -20.10 -2.04
C CYS A 84 -3.93 -18.69 -1.77
N VAL A 85 -5.18 -18.55 -1.28
CA VAL A 85 -5.76 -17.28 -0.84
C VAL A 85 -5.06 -16.82 0.44
N VAL A 86 -4.99 -17.70 1.45
CA VAL A 86 -4.38 -17.39 2.75
C VAL A 86 -2.88 -17.10 2.63
N MET A 87 -2.20 -17.84 1.75
CA MET A 87 -0.76 -17.68 1.53
C MET A 87 -0.40 -16.58 0.52
N CYS A 88 -1.36 -15.79 0.04
CA CYS A 88 -1.07 -14.67 -0.86
C CYS A 88 -0.78 -13.39 -0.06
N PRO A 89 0.47 -12.91 0.02
CA PRO A 89 0.79 -11.70 0.78
C PRO A 89 0.39 -10.39 0.07
N PHE A 90 -0.36 -10.49 -1.03
CA PHE A 90 -0.80 -9.37 -1.86
C PHE A 90 -2.31 -9.36 -2.09
N ASN A 91 -3.04 -10.25 -1.40
CA ASN A 91 -4.49 -10.40 -1.52
C ASN A 91 -5.00 -10.46 -2.98
N ALA A 92 -4.30 -11.21 -3.83
CA ALA A 92 -4.57 -11.31 -5.26
C ALA A 92 -5.48 -12.50 -5.61
N LEU A 93 -5.82 -13.35 -4.65
CA LEU A 93 -6.66 -14.52 -4.85
C LEU A 93 -7.84 -14.45 -3.89
N THR A 94 -9.03 -14.77 -4.38
CA THR A 94 -10.26 -14.78 -3.58
C THR A 94 -11.05 -16.05 -3.85
N LEU A 95 -11.52 -16.72 -2.80
CA LEU A 95 -12.41 -17.88 -2.93
C LEU A 95 -13.85 -17.46 -2.60
N LYS A 96 -14.77 -17.70 -3.52
CA LYS A 96 -16.21 -17.50 -3.33
C LYS A 96 -16.94 -18.82 -3.36
N ILE A 97 -17.81 -19.04 -2.39
CA ILE A 97 -18.68 -20.20 -2.26
C ILE A 97 -20.12 -19.71 -2.40
N ASP A 98 -20.81 -20.17 -3.44
CA ASP A 98 -22.17 -19.74 -3.78
C ASP A 98 -22.32 -18.20 -3.91
N GLY A 99 -21.24 -17.54 -4.33
CA GLY A 99 -21.19 -16.08 -4.54
C GLY A 99 -20.65 -15.27 -3.36
N GLU A 100 -20.52 -15.88 -2.18
CA GLU A 100 -20.02 -15.22 -0.96
C GLU A 100 -18.54 -15.53 -0.73
N GLU A 101 -17.76 -14.53 -0.31
CA GLU A 101 -16.34 -14.72 0.04
C GLU A 101 -16.22 -15.50 1.35
N ARG A 102 -15.71 -16.72 1.26
CA ARG A 102 -15.61 -17.65 2.39
C ARG A 102 -14.39 -18.53 2.27
N LEU A 103 -13.73 -18.76 3.40
CA LEU A 103 -12.55 -19.61 3.51
C LEU A 103 -12.79 -20.70 4.57
N PRO A 104 -13.45 -21.82 4.22
CA PRO A 104 -13.76 -22.88 5.17
C PRO A 104 -12.54 -23.47 5.88
N ILE A 105 -11.36 -23.41 5.24
CA ILE A 105 -10.11 -23.90 5.83
C ILE A 105 -9.64 -23.02 7.00
N VAL A 106 -9.92 -21.72 6.97
CA VAL A 106 -9.64 -20.79 8.08
C VAL A 106 -10.78 -20.85 9.11
N GLU A 107 -12.04 -20.84 8.65
CA GLU A 107 -13.23 -20.94 9.52
C GLU A 107 -13.21 -22.18 10.43
N LYS A 108 -12.56 -23.26 9.98
CA LYS A 108 -12.42 -24.52 10.72
C LYS A 108 -11.04 -24.72 11.36
N GLU A 109 -10.24 -23.66 11.47
CA GLU A 109 -8.89 -23.69 12.04
C GLU A 109 -7.96 -24.75 11.40
N GLY A 110 -8.20 -25.08 10.13
CA GLY A 110 -7.45 -26.07 9.35
C GLY A 110 -6.14 -25.53 8.77
N PHE A 111 -5.97 -24.20 8.77
CA PHE A 111 -4.79 -23.53 8.26
C PHE A 111 -4.56 -22.19 8.97
N PRO A 112 -3.31 -21.82 9.32
CA PRO A 112 -3.01 -20.55 9.97
C PRO A 112 -3.05 -19.38 8.98
N GLU A 113 -3.09 -18.16 9.50
CA GLU A 113 -3.02 -16.92 8.72
C GLU A 113 -1.68 -16.22 8.96
N TYR A 114 -1.30 -15.27 8.09
CA TYR A 114 -0.15 -14.42 8.35
C TYR A 114 -0.36 -13.54 9.58
N ASP A 115 0.72 -13.35 10.34
CA ASP A 115 0.80 -12.37 11.42
C ASP A 115 1.44 -11.08 10.87
N MET A 116 0.64 -10.30 10.13
CA MET A 116 1.06 -9.01 9.57
C MET A 116 0.90 -7.91 10.62
N VAL A 117 1.97 -7.60 11.34
CA VAL A 117 1.92 -6.51 12.33
C VAL A 117 2.24 -5.19 11.64
N THR A 118 1.20 -4.39 11.38
CA THR A 118 1.31 -3.04 10.83
C THR A 118 0.48 -2.08 11.68
N LYS A 119 1.13 -1.25 12.49
CA LYS A 119 0.44 -0.37 13.44
C LYS A 119 0.96 1.06 13.36
N ILE A 120 0.04 2.01 13.42
CA ILE A 120 0.34 3.44 13.61
C ILE A 120 -0.06 3.84 15.04
N ASP A 121 0.88 4.42 15.78
CA ASP A 121 0.66 5.09 17.04
C ASP A 121 0.10 6.49 16.77
N ASP A 122 -1.19 6.67 17.02
CA ASP A 122 -1.90 7.92 16.78
C ASP A 122 -1.38 9.08 17.62
N GLU A 123 -0.87 8.79 18.82
CA GLU A 123 -0.33 9.80 19.74
C GLU A 123 1.02 10.33 19.25
N LYS A 124 1.82 9.51 18.59
CA LYS A 124 3.09 9.93 17.96
C LYS A 124 2.92 10.46 16.53
N CYS A 125 1.89 10.04 15.83
CA CYS A 125 1.65 10.47 14.45
C CYS A 125 1.34 11.98 14.40
N VAL A 126 2.03 12.68 13.49
CA VAL A 126 1.89 14.13 13.26
C VAL A 126 1.14 14.45 11.96
N ARG A 127 0.57 13.45 11.29
CA ARG A 127 -0.25 13.60 10.07
C ARG A 127 0.50 14.22 8.87
N CYS A 128 1.82 14.05 8.79
CA CYS A 128 2.61 14.40 7.60
C CYS A 128 2.26 13.50 6.39
N THR A 129 2.84 13.78 5.22
CA THR A 129 2.59 13.02 3.97
C THR A 129 3.58 11.89 3.72
N ILE A 130 4.71 11.84 4.44
CA ILE A 130 5.86 10.99 4.09
C ILE A 130 5.47 9.52 3.88
N CYS A 131 4.69 8.92 4.80
CA CYS A 131 4.35 7.50 4.70
C CYS A 131 3.48 7.17 3.48
N GLU A 132 2.59 8.09 3.09
CA GLU A 132 1.78 7.99 1.87
C GLU A 132 2.70 8.10 0.64
N ASP A 133 3.56 9.11 0.59
CA ASP A 133 4.47 9.38 -0.53
C ASP A 133 5.44 8.22 -0.82
N VAL A 134 5.92 7.53 0.23
CA VAL A 134 6.90 6.44 0.09
C VAL A 134 6.27 5.06 -0.06
N CYS A 135 4.95 4.92 0.08
CA CYS A 135 4.31 3.60 0.06
C CYS A 135 4.25 3.06 -1.39
N PRO A 136 4.97 1.98 -1.73
CA PRO A 136 4.98 1.46 -3.11
C PRO A 136 3.69 0.72 -3.51
N ARG A 137 2.72 0.65 -2.60
CA ARG A 137 1.50 -0.16 -2.71
C ARG A 137 0.23 0.68 -2.50
N ASP A 138 0.37 1.99 -2.30
CA ASP A 138 -0.73 2.89 -2.00
C ASP A 138 -1.60 2.41 -0.80
N ALA A 139 -0.96 1.69 0.14
CA ALA A 139 -1.62 1.07 1.29
C ALA A 139 -1.76 1.99 2.52
N ILE A 140 -1.56 3.30 2.34
CA ILE A 140 -1.72 4.29 3.40
C ILE A 140 -2.94 5.14 3.08
N ASP A 141 -3.92 5.14 3.99
CA ASP A 141 -5.06 6.03 3.92
C ASP A 141 -4.80 7.24 4.81
N ARG A 142 -4.63 8.42 4.20
CA ARG A 142 -4.41 9.70 4.89
C ARG A 142 -5.66 10.56 4.79
N ASP A 143 -6.63 10.29 5.67
CA ASP A 143 -7.82 11.12 5.87
C ASP A 143 -7.46 12.40 6.65
N VAL A 144 -6.67 13.28 6.03
CA VAL A 144 -6.31 14.61 6.53
C VAL A 144 -6.84 15.64 5.55
N PRO A 145 -7.68 16.60 6.00
CA PRO A 145 -8.27 17.59 5.09
C PRO A 145 -7.22 18.36 4.29
N ALA A 146 -7.54 18.62 3.02
CA ALA A 146 -6.82 19.60 2.23
C ALA A 146 -7.16 21.02 2.69
N PHE A 147 -6.18 21.92 2.54
CA PHE A 147 -6.32 23.34 2.86
C PHE A 147 -6.02 24.18 1.62
N GLU A 148 -6.33 25.48 1.66
CA GLU A 148 -6.15 26.39 0.52
C GLU A 148 -4.77 26.26 -0.14
N GLY A 149 -4.78 26.15 -1.47
CA GLY A 149 -3.59 25.91 -2.28
C GLY A 149 -3.25 24.43 -2.50
N GLY A 150 -3.91 23.51 -1.79
CA GLY A 150 -3.79 22.07 -2.00
C GLY A 150 -4.86 21.46 -2.92
N SER A 151 -6.09 21.99 -2.89
CA SER A 151 -7.20 21.56 -3.74
C SER A 151 -8.22 22.69 -3.95
N GLU A 152 -9.10 22.57 -4.96
CA GLU A 152 -10.20 23.53 -5.20
C GLU A 152 -11.19 23.59 -4.03
N ASP A 153 -11.47 22.45 -3.39
CA ASP A 153 -12.35 22.35 -2.21
C ASP A 153 -11.58 22.43 -0.86
N GLY A 154 -10.37 23.01 -0.89
CA GLY A 154 -9.52 23.12 0.30
C GLY A 154 -10.17 23.98 1.38
N ARG A 155 -10.08 23.56 2.65
CA ARG A 155 -10.54 24.37 3.79
C ARG A 155 -9.63 25.58 4.00
N ASP A 156 -10.16 26.64 4.59
CA ASP A 156 -9.38 27.83 4.95
C ASP A 156 -8.18 27.45 5.83
N ARG A 157 -6.99 27.99 5.54
CA ARG A 157 -5.77 27.65 6.29
C ARG A 157 -5.89 27.96 7.77
N GLN A 158 -6.65 28.99 8.13
CA GLN A 158 -6.93 29.35 9.51
C GLN A 158 -7.58 28.21 10.31
N SER A 159 -8.35 27.35 9.66
CA SER A 159 -9.06 26.21 10.28
C SER A 159 -8.17 24.99 10.53
N ALA A 160 -6.93 25.00 10.03
CA ALA A 160 -6.02 23.85 10.12
C ALA A 160 -5.67 23.45 11.55
N LEU A 161 -5.67 24.41 12.48
CA LEU A 161 -5.44 24.18 13.90
C LEU A 161 -6.49 24.92 14.72
N THR A 162 -6.97 24.28 15.78
CA THR A 162 -7.80 24.93 16.77
C THR A 162 -7.02 26.08 17.41
N ALA A 163 -7.48 27.30 17.16
CA ALA A 163 -6.86 28.51 17.67
C ALA A 163 -7.94 29.57 17.90
N LYS A 164 -7.67 30.47 18.85
CA LYS A 164 -8.48 31.66 19.12
C LYS A 164 -7.72 32.88 18.61
N THR A 165 -8.37 33.71 17.80
CA THR A 165 -7.77 34.96 17.30
C THR A 165 -8.46 36.13 17.97
N THR A 166 -7.69 37.14 18.39
CA THR A 166 -8.23 38.41 18.87
C THR A 166 -7.76 39.55 17.99
N PHE A 167 -8.67 40.48 17.71
CA PHE A 167 -8.44 41.66 16.90
C PHE A 167 -8.99 42.88 17.63
N GLU A 168 -8.14 43.87 17.85
CA GLU A 168 -8.49 45.10 18.56
C GLU A 168 -8.04 46.30 17.73
N VAL A 169 -8.90 47.32 17.66
CA VAL A 169 -8.60 48.60 17.01
C VAL A 169 -8.71 49.71 18.05
N ASP A 170 -7.62 50.47 18.19
CA ASP A 170 -7.58 51.70 18.95
C ASP A 170 -8.31 52.80 18.17
N THR A 171 -9.53 53.13 18.63
CA THR A 171 -10.39 54.13 17.98
C THR A 171 -9.87 55.55 18.10
N GLU A 172 -8.95 55.83 19.04
CA GLU A 172 -8.35 57.15 19.17
C GLU A 172 -7.25 57.38 18.12
N LYS A 173 -6.55 56.31 17.73
CA LYS A 173 -5.50 56.34 16.70
C LYS A 173 -6.02 56.08 15.30
N CYS A 174 -7.10 55.34 15.14
CA CYS A 174 -7.56 54.92 13.81
C CYS A 174 -8.12 56.10 13.00
N THR A 175 -7.54 56.35 11.82
CA THR A 175 -7.98 57.40 10.88
C THR A 175 -9.01 56.93 9.85
N ILE A 176 -9.46 55.67 9.92
CA ILE A 176 -10.41 55.07 8.96
C ILE A 176 -9.90 55.18 7.50
N CYS A 177 -8.57 55.08 7.30
CA CYS A 177 -7.90 55.26 6.01
C CYS A 177 -8.20 54.14 4.99
N GLY A 178 -8.63 52.96 5.43
CA GLY A 178 -9.07 51.86 4.55
C GLY A 178 -8.00 50.84 4.19
N ILE A 179 -6.71 51.13 4.39
CA ILE A 179 -5.58 50.27 3.98
C ILE A 179 -5.74 48.83 4.48
N CYS A 180 -6.16 48.65 5.73
CA CYS A 180 -6.36 47.31 6.31
C CYS A 180 -7.49 46.52 5.62
N GLY A 181 -8.54 47.17 5.14
CA GLY A 181 -9.65 46.53 4.41
C GLY A 181 -9.30 46.22 2.96
N ASP A 182 -8.47 47.03 2.32
CA ASP A 182 -7.98 46.75 0.97
C ASP A 182 -7.00 45.56 0.93
N LEU A 183 -6.28 45.33 2.04
CA LEU A 183 -5.28 44.27 2.16
C LEU A 183 -5.82 42.95 2.72
N CYS A 184 -6.91 42.97 3.48
CA CYS A 184 -7.34 41.83 4.28
C CYS A 184 -8.82 41.50 4.05
N PRO A 185 -9.16 40.30 3.56
CA PRO A 185 -10.56 39.90 3.37
C PRO A 185 -11.34 39.81 4.70
N ALA A 186 -10.63 39.66 5.82
CA ALA A 186 -11.24 39.64 7.15
C ALA A 186 -11.64 41.03 7.67
N ILE A 187 -11.30 42.12 6.99
CA ILE A 187 -11.51 43.47 7.48
C ILE A 187 -12.40 44.24 6.51
N THR A 188 -13.52 44.75 7.02
CA THR A 188 -14.40 45.66 6.27
C THR A 188 -14.41 47.02 6.94
N VAL A 189 -13.97 48.06 6.22
CA VAL A 189 -13.96 49.44 6.71
C VAL A 189 -15.26 50.13 6.28
N LYS A 190 -16.20 50.29 7.21
CA LYS A 190 -17.49 50.94 6.95
C LYS A 190 -17.40 52.43 7.27
N ARG A 191 -17.29 53.25 6.23
CA ARG A 191 -17.35 54.71 6.34
C ARG A 191 -18.79 55.20 6.37
N LYS A 192 -19.09 56.18 7.22
CA LYS A 192 -20.34 56.95 7.17
C LYS A 192 -20.39 57.76 5.87
N ALA A 193 -21.60 58.21 5.51
CA ALA A 193 -21.78 59.04 4.33
C ALA A 193 -20.99 60.36 4.46
N PHE A 194 -20.29 60.71 3.38
CA PHE A 194 -19.61 61.99 3.28
C PHE A 194 -20.65 63.09 3.11
N THR A 195 -20.72 64.04 4.06
CA THR A 195 -21.63 65.17 3.98
C THR A 195 -20.86 66.48 4.15
N ALA A 196 -21.35 67.54 3.52
CA ALA A 196 -20.78 68.87 3.72
C ALA A 196 -20.91 69.34 5.19
N GLU A 197 -21.87 68.78 5.94
CA GLU A 197 -22.10 69.09 7.35
C GLU A 197 -21.03 68.46 8.26
N ASN A 198 -20.59 67.24 7.99
CA ASN A 198 -19.59 66.56 8.83
C ASN A 198 -18.15 66.93 8.46
N GLY A 199 -17.83 67.07 7.16
CA GLY A 199 -16.49 67.40 6.67
C GLY A 199 -15.37 66.45 7.14
N LYS A 200 -15.70 65.30 7.72
CA LYS A 200 -14.77 64.37 8.40
C LYS A 200 -15.01 62.95 7.91
N VAL A 201 -13.92 62.19 7.82
CA VAL A 201 -14.00 60.74 7.62
C VAL A 201 -14.32 60.12 8.98
N ASP A 202 -15.47 59.46 9.06
CA ASP A 202 -15.96 58.77 10.25
C ASP A 202 -16.49 57.40 9.84
N GLY A 203 -16.43 56.42 10.73
CA GLY A 203 -16.74 55.04 10.41
C GLY A 203 -16.28 54.04 11.46
N GLU A 204 -16.39 52.77 11.11
CA GLU A 204 -15.97 51.64 11.94
C GLU A 204 -15.16 50.64 11.13
N VAL A 205 -14.27 49.92 11.81
CA VAL A 205 -13.53 48.80 11.26
C VAL A 205 -14.19 47.53 11.79
N LEU A 206 -14.79 46.75 10.88
CA LEU A 206 -15.37 45.45 11.21
C LEU A 206 -14.37 44.36 10.89
N TRP A 207 -14.35 43.33 11.73
CA TRP A 207 -13.46 42.20 11.61
C TRP A 207 -14.24 40.89 11.72
N GLU A 208 -13.97 39.98 10.78
CA GLU A 208 -14.54 38.65 10.73
C GLU A 208 -13.48 37.63 11.17
N GLU A 209 -13.70 36.96 12.30
CA GLU A 209 -12.73 36.01 12.85
C GLU A 209 -12.50 34.84 11.89
N SER A 210 -13.54 34.37 11.20
CA SER A 210 -13.46 33.20 10.32
C SER A 210 -12.55 33.36 9.09
N LEU A 211 -12.18 34.60 8.75
CA LEU A 211 -11.35 34.93 7.58
C LEU A 211 -9.94 35.44 7.95
N CYS A 212 -9.63 35.53 9.25
CA CYS A 212 -8.40 36.14 9.74
C CYS A 212 -7.29 35.13 10.07
N ASP A 213 -6.33 34.98 9.16
CA ASP A 213 -5.13 34.15 9.38
C ASP A 213 -4.20 34.61 10.52
N ALA A 214 -4.48 35.77 11.13
CA ALA A 214 -3.60 36.44 12.08
C ALA A 214 -2.16 36.68 11.53
N CYS A 215 -2.05 36.92 10.22
CA CYS A 215 -0.77 37.15 9.53
C CYS A 215 -0.08 38.47 9.91
N LYS A 216 -0.79 39.37 10.61
CA LYS A 216 -0.36 40.69 11.08
C LYS A 216 -0.01 41.71 9.99
N VAL A 217 -0.28 41.42 8.71
CA VAL A 217 -0.07 42.39 7.62
C VAL A 217 -0.84 43.70 7.87
N CYS A 218 -2.07 43.63 8.39
CA CYS A 218 -2.85 44.83 8.75
C CYS A 218 -2.26 45.63 9.92
N VAL A 219 -1.51 44.99 10.83
CA VAL A 219 -0.82 45.64 11.94
C VAL A 219 0.36 46.45 11.40
N GLU A 220 1.22 45.80 10.61
CA GLU A 220 2.41 46.41 10.01
C GLU A 220 2.06 47.50 8.98
N ALA A 221 0.96 47.33 8.25
CA ALA A 221 0.50 48.30 7.26
C ALA A 221 -0.26 49.49 7.87
N CYS A 222 -0.58 49.48 9.16
CA CYS A 222 -1.32 50.56 9.81
C CYS A 222 -0.39 51.74 10.10
N PRO A 223 -0.57 52.91 9.44
CA PRO A 223 0.34 54.04 9.62
C PRO A 223 0.28 54.67 11.03
N GLU A 224 -0.79 54.43 11.77
CA GLU A 224 -1.02 54.96 13.12
C GLU A 224 -0.85 53.89 14.22
N GLU A 225 -0.40 52.68 13.86
CA GLU A 225 -0.21 51.56 14.79
C GLU A 225 -1.47 51.27 15.64
N ALA A 226 -2.66 51.42 15.02
CA ALA A 226 -3.94 51.35 15.71
C ALA A 226 -4.48 49.92 15.87
N ILE A 227 -3.88 48.91 15.24
CA ILE A 227 -4.42 47.55 15.17
C ILE A 227 -3.54 46.59 15.99
N LYS A 228 -4.17 45.72 16.79
CA LYS A 228 -3.51 44.58 17.46
C LYS A 228 -4.17 43.28 17.06
N VAL A 229 -3.34 42.28 16.75
CA VAL A 229 -3.81 40.92 16.42
C VAL A 229 -2.99 39.90 17.20
N ASN A 230 -3.68 39.04 17.96
CA ASN A 230 -3.08 37.93 18.69
C ASN A 230 -3.74 36.60 18.29
N ARG A 231 -2.96 35.52 18.28
CA ARG A 231 -3.44 34.16 17.99
C ARG A 231 -2.90 33.19 19.02
N GLU A 232 -3.79 32.51 19.71
CA GLU A 232 -3.48 31.48 20.70
C GLU A 232 -3.89 30.10 20.14
N VAL A 233 -2.93 29.20 19.98
CA VAL A 233 -3.15 27.88 19.38
C VAL A 233 -3.25 26.82 20.47
N SER A 234 -4.31 26.01 20.46
CA SER A 234 -4.55 24.95 21.45
C SER A 234 -4.26 23.54 20.93
N ALA A 235 -4.36 23.30 19.61
CA ALA A 235 -4.06 22.02 18.98
C ALA A 235 -2.70 22.03 18.26
N LYS A 236 -1.91 20.95 18.40
CA LYS A 236 -0.58 20.82 17.78
C LYS A 236 -0.53 19.88 16.57
N LYS A 237 -1.65 19.24 16.23
CA LYS A 237 -1.75 18.28 15.12
C LYS A 237 -2.84 18.72 14.15
N LEU A 238 -2.64 18.41 12.88
CA LEU A 238 -3.69 18.51 11.88
C LEU A 238 -4.85 17.57 12.25
N PRO A 239 -6.11 17.95 11.94
CA PRO A 239 -7.25 17.06 12.08
C PRO A 239 -7.12 15.85 11.16
N GLY A 240 -7.90 14.82 11.45
CA GLY A 240 -7.93 13.62 10.61
C GLY A 240 -7.11 12.46 11.15
N LYS A 241 -7.00 11.41 10.33
CA LYS A 241 -6.35 10.13 10.67
C LYS A 241 -5.40 9.65 9.58
N VAL A 242 -4.50 8.75 9.97
CA VAL A 242 -3.64 8.01 9.05
C VAL A 242 -3.77 6.55 9.44
N GLU A 243 -4.18 5.72 8.49
CA GLU A 243 -4.42 4.29 8.67
C GLU A 243 -3.67 3.49 7.60
N ILE A 244 -3.43 2.20 7.87
CA ILE A 244 -2.80 1.29 6.92
C ILE A 244 -3.89 0.34 6.42
N ILE A 245 -4.06 0.27 5.10
CA ILE A 245 -4.98 -0.66 4.45
C ILE A 245 -4.31 -2.04 4.44
N GLU A 246 -4.71 -2.91 5.36
CA GLU A 246 -4.06 -4.22 5.57
C GLU A 246 -4.05 -5.08 4.30
N ASP A 247 -5.12 -5.05 3.51
CA ASP A 247 -5.28 -5.84 2.27
C ASP A 247 -4.29 -5.45 1.16
N ASP A 248 -3.83 -4.20 1.14
CA ASP A 248 -2.90 -3.70 0.12
C ASP A 248 -1.44 -3.67 0.63
N CYS A 249 -1.25 -3.65 1.95
CA CYS A 249 0.06 -3.60 2.60
C CYS A 249 0.82 -4.92 2.47
N CYS A 250 2.08 -4.84 2.00
CA CYS A 250 2.94 -6.01 1.87
C CYS A 250 4.01 -6.15 2.96
N THR A 251 3.97 -5.32 4.01
CA THR A 251 4.94 -5.29 5.13
C THR A 251 6.37 -4.85 4.78
N CYS A 252 6.56 -4.06 3.72
CA CYS A 252 7.87 -3.60 3.23
C CYS A 252 8.62 -2.60 4.12
N ARG A 253 8.00 -2.04 5.17
CA ARG A 253 8.60 -1.09 6.14
C ARG A 253 9.02 0.29 5.60
N TRP A 254 8.73 0.65 4.35
CA TRP A 254 8.98 2.01 3.83
C TRP A 254 8.43 3.11 4.76
N CYS A 255 7.17 2.96 5.19
CA CYS A 255 6.52 3.88 6.11
C CYS A 255 7.17 3.89 7.50
N ALA A 256 7.60 2.74 8.03
CA ALA A 256 8.24 2.64 9.34
C ALA A 256 9.63 3.30 9.37
N ILE A 257 10.45 3.06 8.33
CA ILE A 257 11.82 3.59 8.25
C ILE A 257 11.83 5.10 8.04
N ASN A 258 10.86 5.64 7.29
CA ASN A 258 10.82 7.06 6.96
C ASN A 258 9.92 7.87 7.91
N CYS A 259 9.31 7.25 8.93
CA CYS A 259 8.47 7.97 9.88
C CYS A 259 9.35 8.85 10.80
N PRO A 260 9.26 10.19 10.73
CA PRO A 260 10.14 11.07 11.50
C PRO A 260 9.87 11.03 13.01
N THR A 261 8.70 10.51 13.42
CA THR A 261 8.30 10.41 14.83
C THR A 261 8.26 8.98 15.35
N GLU A 262 8.74 8.02 14.55
CA GLU A 262 8.76 6.59 14.90
C GLU A 262 7.36 6.08 15.33
N ALA A 263 6.31 6.62 14.70
CA ALA A 263 4.93 6.28 15.00
C ALA A 263 4.49 4.95 14.39
N ILE A 264 5.24 4.40 13.43
CA ILE A 264 4.81 3.26 12.63
C ILE A 264 5.67 2.02 12.94
N THR A 265 5.02 0.94 13.33
CA THR A 265 5.63 -0.38 13.52
C THR A 265 5.20 -1.32 12.41
N VAL A 266 6.17 -1.94 11.73
CA VAL A 266 5.93 -2.96 10.70
C VAL A 266 6.83 -4.16 10.93
N GLU A 267 6.23 -5.35 11.05
CA GLU A 267 6.94 -6.63 11.09
C GLU A 267 6.67 -7.44 9.82
N LYS A 268 7.72 -7.99 9.23
CA LYS A 268 7.66 -8.68 7.93
C LYS A 268 7.09 -10.09 8.05
N ILE A 269 6.34 -10.52 7.05
CA ILE A 269 5.79 -11.88 6.96
C ILE A 269 6.89 -12.95 6.92
N PHE A 270 7.99 -12.67 6.21
CA PHE A 270 9.07 -13.62 6.00
C PHE A 270 10.36 -13.14 6.66
N GLU A 271 11.08 -14.09 7.23
CA GLU A 271 12.45 -13.92 7.73
C GLU A 271 13.42 -14.65 6.81
N GLY A 272 14.64 -14.15 6.69
CA GLY A 272 15.69 -14.75 5.88
C GLY A 272 16.51 -13.70 5.13
N GLU A 273 17.08 -14.12 4.00
CA GLU A 273 18.02 -13.34 3.24
C GLU A 273 17.78 -13.46 1.73
N ILE A 274 18.22 -12.43 1.02
CA ILE A 274 18.29 -12.43 -0.44
C ILE A 274 19.66 -11.91 -0.85
N GLU A 275 20.26 -12.57 -1.81
CA GLU A 275 21.58 -12.24 -2.34
C GLU A 275 21.46 -12.00 -3.84
N PHE A 276 22.18 -10.98 -4.31
CA PHE A 276 22.32 -10.66 -5.72
C PHE A 276 23.77 -10.89 -6.09
N HIS A 277 24.00 -11.46 -7.26
CA HIS A 277 25.30 -11.73 -7.86
C HIS A 277 25.48 -10.78 -9.05
N PRO A 278 25.94 -9.52 -8.84
CA PRO A 278 26.00 -8.50 -9.88
C PRO A 278 26.96 -8.88 -11.02
N GLU A 279 27.95 -9.73 -10.73
CA GLU A 279 28.90 -10.24 -11.71
C GLU A 279 28.24 -11.10 -12.80
N LYS A 280 27.10 -11.72 -12.51
CA LYS A 280 26.29 -12.51 -13.45
C LYS A 280 25.17 -11.71 -14.10
N CYS A 281 24.86 -10.53 -13.57
CA CYS A 281 23.86 -9.66 -14.14
C CYS A 281 24.41 -8.99 -15.41
N PRO A 282 23.75 -9.15 -16.58
CA PRO A 282 24.17 -8.45 -17.79
C PRO A 282 23.88 -6.93 -17.72
N GLY A 283 23.06 -6.49 -16.76
CA GLY A 283 22.59 -5.11 -16.64
C GLY A 283 21.55 -4.74 -17.71
N GLY A 284 20.92 -3.58 -17.55
CA GLY A 284 20.12 -2.92 -18.60
C GLY A 284 18.68 -3.40 -18.82
N CYS A 285 18.21 -4.49 -18.19
CA CYS A 285 16.85 -5.01 -18.41
C CYS A 285 15.79 -4.55 -17.40
N SER A 286 16.18 -4.01 -16.25
CA SER A 286 15.34 -3.50 -15.13
C SER A 286 14.21 -4.41 -14.62
N THR A 287 14.14 -5.66 -15.05
CA THR A 287 12.94 -6.51 -14.86
C THR A 287 12.65 -6.79 -13.39
N CYS A 288 13.70 -7.08 -12.61
CA CYS A 288 13.61 -7.31 -11.17
C CYS A 288 13.26 -6.04 -10.37
N VAL A 289 13.63 -4.85 -10.88
CA VAL A 289 13.27 -3.56 -10.28
C VAL A 289 11.79 -3.28 -10.49
N GLU A 290 11.32 -3.38 -11.73
CA GLU A 290 9.93 -3.11 -12.11
C GLU A 290 8.92 -4.06 -11.47
N ILE A 291 9.30 -5.34 -11.28
CA ILE A 291 8.41 -6.33 -10.67
C ILE A 291 8.36 -6.24 -9.14
N CYS A 292 9.28 -5.52 -8.50
CA CYS A 292 9.42 -5.53 -7.05
C CYS A 292 8.24 -4.81 -6.37
N PRO A 293 7.31 -5.52 -5.70
CA PRO A 293 6.15 -4.87 -5.09
C PRO A 293 6.50 -4.03 -3.86
N ALA A 294 7.70 -4.22 -3.32
CA ALA A 294 8.22 -3.48 -2.19
C ALA A 294 9.13 -2.32 -2.62
N ASN A 295 9.36 -2.11 -3.92
CA ASN A 295 10.33 -1.16 -4.45
C ASN A 295 11.71 -1.24 -3.75
N ALA A 296 12.16 -2.46 -3.46
CA ALA A 296 13.36 -2.70 -2.66
C ALA A 296 14.63 -2.89 -3.51
N ILE A 297 14.49 -3.06 -4.82
CA ILE A 297 15.59 -3.36 -5.75
C ILE A 297 15.86 -2.11 -6.58
N TYR A 298 17.12 -1.76 -6.77
CA TYR A 298 17.53 -0.58 -7.53
C TYR A 298 18.77 -0.87 -8.37
N LEU A 299 18.98 -0.04 -9.40
CA LEU A 299 20.21 -0.04 -10.20
C LEU A 299 21.09 1.11 -9.68
N PRO A 300 22.26 0.82 -9.10
CA PRO A 300 23.16 1.88 -8.62
C PRO A 300 23.53 2.87 -9.74
N SER A 301 23.58 4.16 -9.40
CA SER A 301 24.03 5.19 -10.33
C SER A 301 25.51 5.00 -10.63
N PRO A 302 25.94 5.16 -11.90
CA PRO A 302 27.33 5.01 -12.25
C PRO A 302 28.16 6.16 -11.66
N GLU A 303 29.23 5.83 -10.94
CA GLU A 303 30.28 6.77 -10.56
C GLU A 303 31.11 7.15 -11.80
N PRO A 304 31.57 8.40 -11.88
CA PRO A 304 32.48 8.81 -12.95
C PRO A 304 33.74 7.94 -12.97
N ALA A 305 34.19 7.52 -14.15
CA ALA A 305 35.37 6.65 -14.33
C ALA A 305 36.65 7.16 -13.61
N ALA A 306 36.77 8.46 -13.39
CA ALA A 306 37.87 9.07 -12.64
C ALA A 306 37.88 8.69 -11.14
N GLN A 307 36.74 8.31 -10.57
CA GLN A 307 36.56 7.97 -9.15
C GLN A 307 36.56 6.45 -8.90
N MET A 308 36.33 5.66 -9.95
CA MET A 308 36.14 4.20 -9.86
C MET A 308 37.34 3.43 -9.30
N LYS A 309 38.57 3.97 -9.26
CA LYS A 309 39.78 3.31 -8.70
C LYS A 309 39.96 1.82 -9.09
N GLY A 310 39.46 1.40 -10.26
CA GLY A 310 39.47 0.01 -10.72
C GLY A 310 38.44 -0.93 -10.09
N GLN A 311 37.49 -0.42 -9.30
CA GLN A 311 36.36 -1.17 -8.77
C GLN A 311 35.26 -1.30 -9.84
N LYS A 312 34.72 -2.51 -9.99
CA LYS A 312 33.56 -2.78 -10.85
C LYS A 312 32.31 -2.44 -10.05
N GLU A 313 31.51 -1.51 -10.55
CA GLU A 313 30.24 -1.17 -9.92
C GLU A 313 29.26 -2.32 -9.93
N GLU A 314 28.52 -2.44 -8.84
CA GLU A 314 27.33 -3.26 -8.81
C GLU A 314 26.31 -2.65 -9.78
N ASN A 315 25.90 -3.42 -10.77
CA ASN A 315 24.87 -3.01 -11.72
C ASN A 315 23.45 -3.31 -11.21
N ILE A 316 23.32 -3.88 -10.02
CA ILE A 316 22.07 -4.23 -9.36
C ILE A 316 22.29 -4.38 -7.86
N ALA A 317 21.38 -3.83 -7.05
CA ALA A 317 21.42 -3.93 -5.60
C ALA A 317 20.02 -4.03 -5.00
N VAL A 318 19.95 -4.45 -3.73
CA VAL A 318 18.70 -4.61 -2.98
C VAL A 318 18.84 -4.01 -1.59
N ASN A 319 17.85 -3.24 -1.16
CA ASN A 319 17.70 -2.84 0.22
C ASN A 319 17.00 -3.97 1.00
N LYS A 320 17.79 -4.73 1.79
CA LYS A 320 17.30 -5.87 2.57
C LYS A 320 16.28 -5.46 3.65
N ASP A 321 16.33 -4.23 4.15
CA ASP A 321 15.36 -3.71 5.11
C ASP A 321 13.98 -3.48 4.51
N LEU A 322 13.90 -3.32 3.19
CA LEU A 322 12.65 -3.13 2.45
C LEU A 322 12.14 -4.42 1.78
N CYS A 323 13.03 -5.35 1.46
CA CYS A 323 12.67 -6.62 0.82
C CYS A 323 11.80 -7.49 1.73
N ILE A 324 10.69 -8.00 1.21
CA ILE A 324 9.76 -8.88 1.93
C ILE A 324 9.97 -10.37 1.60
N LEU A 325 11.01 -10.72 0.84
CA LEU A 325 11.36 -12.10 0.49
C LEU A 325 10.24 -12.87 -0.27
N CYS A 326 9.40 -12.16 -1.05
CA CYS A 326 8.31 -12.80 -1.79
C CYS A 326 8.79 -13.66 -2.98
N GLY A 327 9.94 -13.35 -3.57
CA GLY A 327 10.52 -14.12 -4.68
C GLY A 327 10.08 -13.72 -6.09
N ALA A 328 9.27 -12.66 -6.26
CA ALA A 328 8.86 -12.19 -7.58
C ALA A 328 10.05 -11.86 -8.51
N CYS A 329 11.11 -11.24 -7.97
CA CYS A 329 12.33 -10.93 -8.72
C CYS A 329 13.09 -12.20 -9.16
N VAL A 330 13.10 -13.25 -8.33
CA VAL A 330 13.73 -14.54 -8.64
C VAL A 330 13.04 -15.19 -9.84
N ASN A 331 11.71 -15.16 -9.85
CA ASN A 331 10.89 -15.75 -10.92
C ASN A 331 10.91 -14.92 -12.21
N ALA A 332 11.11 -13.61 -12.11
CA ALA A 332 11.13 -12.70 -13.26
C ALA A 332 12.51 -12.61 -13.92
N CYS A 333 13.59 -12.95 -13.20
CA CYS A 333 14.95 -12.81 -13.70
C CYS A 333 15.28 -13.92 -14.73
N PRO A 334 15.64 -13.55 -15.98
CA PRO A 334 15.96 -14.52 -17.03
C PRO A 334 17.38 -15.10 -16.89
N GLY A 335 18.24 -14.48 -16.08
CA GLY A 335 19.62 -14.91 -15.91
C GLY A 335 19.79 -15.98 -14.84
N GLU A 336 20.79 -16.82 -15.06
CA GLU A 336 21.09 -17.97 -14.20
C GLU A 336 21.81 -17.56 -12.94
N ASP A 337 21.26 -17.97 -11.79
CA ASP A 337 21.91 -17.85 -10.49
C ASP A 337 22.37 -16.44 -10.12
N ILE A 338 21.62 -15.43 -10.57
CA ILE A 338 21.82 -14.01 -10.27
C ILE A 338 21.21 -13.66 -8.92
N ILE A 339 20.02 -14.17 -8.61
CA ILE A 339 19.29 -13.82 -7.39
C ILE A 339 19.03 -15.09 -6.59
N VAL A 340 19.57 -15.17 -5.39
CA VAL A 340 19.37 -16.29 -4.47
C VAL A 340 18.48 -15.84 -3.32
N LEU A 341 17.39 -16.57 -3.09
CA LEU A 341 16.41 -16.31 -2.04
C LEU A 341 16.43 -17.45 -1.03
N ARG A 342 16.61 -17.12 0.25
CA ARG A 342 16.52 -18.06 1.36
C ARG A 342 15.57 -17.50 2.41
N ARG A 343 14.50 -18.23 2.70
CA ARG A 343 13.62 -17.93 3.83
C ARG A 343 14.00 -18.82 5.00
N THR A 344 13.99 -18.28 6.20
CA THR A 344 14.26 -18.99 7.46
C THR A 344 13.03 -19.07 8.36
N GLY A 345 12.05 -18.18 8.14
CA GLY A 345 10.84 -18.10 8.96
C GLY A 345 9.66 -17.52 8.20
N ILE A 346 8.46 -17.87 8.68
CA ILE A 346 7.19 -17.33 8.23
C ILE A 346 6.40 -16.95 9.48
N ARG A 347 6.02 -15.68 9.61
CA ARG A 347 5.22 -15.17 10.72
C ARG A 347 3.76 -15.48 10.50
N ILE A 348 3.18 -16.22 11.42
CA ILE A 348 1.79 -16.67 11.36
C ILE A 348 1.10 -16.56 12.71
N LYS A 349 -0.22 -16.42 12.66
CA LYS A 349 -1.14 -16.54 13.81
C LYS A 349 -2.00 -17.79 13.63
N GLY A 350 -2.32 -18.44 14.75
CA GLY A 350 -3.10 -19.68 14.77
C GLY A 350 -2.26 -20.96 14.80
N LYS A 351 -2.90 -22.09 14.52
CA LYS A 351 -2.31 -23.42 14.73
C LYS A 351 -1.50 -23.88 13.50
N GLU A 352 -0.25 -24.28 13.73
CA GLU A 352 0.55 -24.98 12.72
C GLU A 352 0.02 -26.40 12.47
N THR A 353 -0.79 -26.56 11.41
CA THR A 353 -1.29 -27.86 10.98
C THR A 353 -0.23 -28.64 10.18
N ASP A 354 -0.39 -29.96 10.05
CA ASP A 354 0.57 -30.78 9.27
C ASP A 354 0.57 -30.42 7.78
N LEU A 355 -0.55 -29.87 7.28
CA LEU A 355 -0.59 -29.26 5.95
C LEU A 355 0.31 -28.02 5.88
N PHE A 356 0.20 -27.11 6.83
CA PHE A 356 1.04 -25.91 6.88
C PHE A 356 2.52 -26.25 7.03
N LYS A 357 2.89 -27.22 7.89
CA LYS A 357 4.29 -27.63 8.05
C LYS A 357 4.92 -28.11 6.74
N ARG A 358 4.22 -28.95 5.97
CA ARG A 358 4.69 -29.40 4.64
C ARG A 358 4.86 -28.23 3.66
N ILE A 359 3.96 -27.26 3.69
CA ILE A 359 4.04 -26.06 2.85
C ILE A 359 5.18 -25.15 3.30
N LYS A 360 5.37 -24.98 4.61
CA LYS A 360 6.47 -24.22 5.21
C LYS A 360 7.81 -24.81 4.74
N ASP A 361 7.99 -26.11 4.82
CA ASP A 361 9.22 -26.77 4.34
C ASP A 361 9.49 -26.50 2.85
N LYS A 362 8.45 -26.58 1.99
CA LYS A 362 8.56 -26.18 0.57
C LYS A 362 8.98 -24.71 0.42
N LEU A 363 8.32 -23.79 1.13
CA LEU A 363 8.57 -22.34 1.02
C LEU A 363 9.91 -21.88 1.58
N LEU A 364 10.48 -22.61 2.55
CA LEU A 364 11.80 -22.36 3.12
C LEU A 364 12.94 -22.96 2.28
N THR A 365 12.62 -23.79 1.28
CA THR A 365 13.62 -24.32 0.36
C THR A 365 14.27 -23.17 -0.42
N PRO A 366 15.61 -23.01 -0.40
CA PRO A 366 16.28 -21.93 -1.10
C PRO A 366 16.08 -22.02 -2.60
N ARG A 367 15.98 -20.86 -3.25
CA ARG A 367 15.72 -20.75 -4.69
C ARG A 367 16.68 -19.77 -5.35
N THR A 368 16.81 -19.93 -6.65
CA THR A 368 17.73 -19.14 -7.46
C THR A 368 17.08 -18.73 -8.78
N SER A 369 17.53 -17.62 -9.37
CA SER A 369 16.97 -17.13 -10.64
C SER A 369 17.31 -18.04 -11.82
N LYS A 370 16.48 -17.94 -12.87
CA LYS A 370 16.32 -18.85 -14.02
C LYS A 370 15.44 -20.06 -13.70
N VAL A 371 14.20 -19.95 -14.19
CA VAL A 371 13.22 -21.03 -14.20
C VAL A 371 13.48 -21.99 -15.36
N LYS A 372 13.18 -23.28 -15.17
CA LYS A 372 13.20 -24.27 -16.27
C LYS A 372 11.88 -24.17 -17.03
N GLU A 373 11.90 -24.30 -18.35
CA GLU A 373 10.65 -24.46 -19.10
C GLU A 373 9.94 -25.73 -18.61
N GLY A 374 8.68 -25.57 -18.21
CA GLY A 374 7.86 -26.68 -17.71
C GLY A 374 7.43 -27.62 -18.82
N VAL A 375 6.74 -28.71 -18.43
CA VAL A 375 6.25 -29.74 -19.37
C VAL A 375 5.19 -29.17 -20.33
N ALA A 376 4.42 -28.17 -19.91
CA ALA A 376 3.42 -27.48 -20.72
C ALA A 376 3.96 -26.15 -21.29
N PRO A 377 3.66 -25.79 -22.56
CA PRO A 377 4.11 -24.53 -23.15
C PRO A 377 3.66 -23.31 -22.35
N GLY A 378 4.60 -22.45 -21.95
CA GLY A 378 4.32 -21.20 -21.22
C GLY A 378 4.32 -21.33 -19.70
N GLU A 379 4.44 -22.55 -19.16
CA GLU A 379 4.63 -22.81 -17.74
C GLU A 379 6.11 -22.94 -17.41
N VAL A 380 6.48 -22.57 -16.19
CA VAL A 380 7.87 -22.60 -15.73
C VAL A 380 8.00 -23.27 -14.36
N GLU A 381 9.05 -24.09 -14.22
CA GLU A 381 9.41 -24.73 -12.96
C GLU A 381 10.48 -23.93 -12.22
N LEU A 382 10.31 -23.82 -10.90
CA LEU A 382 11.25 -23.12 -10.03
C LEU A 382 12.55 -23.92 -9.87
N LYS A 383 13.69 -23.24 -9.98
CA LYS A 383 15.00 -23.83 -9.67
C LYS A 383 15.25 -23.73 -8.16
N ALA A 384 15.03 -24.84 -7.46
CA ALA A 384 15.49 -25.01 -6.08
C ALA A 384 17.01 -25.21 -6.08
N LEU A 385 17.68 -24.72 -5.03
CA LEU A 385 19.07 -25.08 -4.75
C LEU A 385 19.07 -26.39 -3.95
N ASP A 386 19.86 -27.37 -4.38
CA ASP A 386 20.08 -28.57 -3.58
C ASP A 386 20.63 -28.17 -2.21
N ASN A 387 20.12 -28.79 -1.13
CA ASN A 387 20.62 -28.56 0.22
C ASN A 387 22.11 -28.94 0.26
N ALA A 388 22.98 -27.94 0.28
CA ALA A 388 24.39 -28.10 0.61
C ALA A 388 24.57 -28.33 2.11
#